data_AF-A0A960RQD0-F1
#
_entry.id   AF-A0A960RQD0-F1
#
_cell.length_a   1.000
_cell.length_b   1.000
_cell.length_c   1.000
_cell.angle_alpha   90.00
_cell.angle_beta   90.00
_cell.angle_gamma   90.00
#
_symmetry.space_group_name_H-M   'P 1'
#
loop_
_entity.id
_entity.type
_entity.pdbx_description
1 polymer ?
#
loop_
_entity_poly.entity_id
_entity_poly.type
_entity_poly.pdbx_seq_one_letter_code
_entity_poly.pdbx_strand_id
1 'polypeptide(L)'
;TASGLQVKGKDGQWITVHVPENAFIVNGGDMLRHLSNGEFRSSIHRVISPEEGLERFSMVMFVQPRHEVDLTPRPENIARTGGVQKFASCVVWELLFERFSDLGLAGPSILQPLGESGFLERQIQIGNASPDAMLAVHQAGFASADVENYLSEQGLLHQSDK
;
A
#
# COMPACT_ATOMS: atom_id res chain seq x y z
N THR A 1 25.02 -9.08 6.77
CA THR A 1 23.84 -8.73 7.60
C THR A 1 23.52 -9.89 8.52
N ALA A 2 23.11 -9.65 9.77
CA ALA A 2 22.63 -10.74 10.63
C ALA A 2 21.32 -11.34 10.07
N SER A 3 21.13 -12.66 10.26
CA SER A 3 19.94 -13.40 9.83
C SER A 3 18.67 -12.86 10.46
N GLY A 4 17.52 -13.15 9.86
CA GLY A 4 16.20 -12.84 10.43
C GLY A 4 15.21 -12.22 9.44
N LEU A 5 15.67 -11.65 8.33
CA LEU A 5 14.77 -11.20 7.27
C LEU A 5 14.11 -12.39 6.58
N GLN A 6 12.80 -12.36 6.46
CA GLN A 6 12.02 -13.30 5.67
C GLN A 6 11.13 -12.56 4.68
N VAL A 7 10.95 -13.14 3.49
CA VAL A 7 10.02 -12.66 2.46
C VAL A 7 8.93 -13.70 2.22
N LYS A 8 7.71 -13.27 1.91
CA LYS A 8 6.60 -14.16 1.61
C LYS A 8 6.62 -14.55 0.14
N GLY A 9 6.77 -15.84 -0.15
CA GLY A 9 6.71 -16.44 -1.47
C GLY A 9 5.31 -16.38 -2.08
N LYS A 10 5.22 -16.69 -3.39
CA LYS A 10 3.94 -16.70 -4.12
C LYS A 10 3.00 -17.82 -3.64
N ASP A 11 3.56 -18.87 -3.07
CA ASP A 11 2.89 -19.99 -2.40
C ASP A 11 2.45 -19.64 -0.96
N GLY A 12 2.70 -18.41 -0.51
CA GLY A 12 2.39 -17.95 0.82
C GLY A 12 3.40 -18.36 1.89
N GLN A 13 4.44 -19.12 1.53
CA GLN A 13 5.46 -19.59 2.47
C GLN A 13 6.48 -18.49 2.78
N TRP A 14 7.05 -18.53 3.99
CA TRP A 14 8.11 -17.61 4.38
C TRP A 14 9.48 -18.16 3.97
N ILE A 15 10.23 -17.36 3.23
CA ILE A 15 11.56 -17.70 2.73
C ILE A 15 12.58 -16.85 3.48
N THR A 16 13.54 -17.49 4.14
CA THR A 16 14.66 -16.81 4.80
C THR A 16 15.58 -16.21 3.76
N VAL A 17 15.89 -14.92 3.91
CA VAL A 17 16.79 -14.19 3.00
C VAL A 17 18.23 -14.35 3.49
N HIS A 18 19.06 -14.97 2.66
CA HIS A 18 20.51 -15.04 2.86
C HIS A 18 21.19 -14.00 1.97
N VAL A 19 21.97 -13.11 2.58
CA VAL A 19 22.65 -12.01 1.87
C VAL A 19 24.15 -12.31 1.87
N PRO A 20 24.79 -12.37 0.69
CA PRO A 20 26.24 -12.48 0.59
C PRO A 20 26.96 -11.31 1.28
N GLU A 21 28.22 -11.52 1.61
CA GLU A 21 29.08 -10.43 2.05
C GLU A 21 29.18 -9.35 0.97
N ASN A 22 29.23 -8.07 1.38
CA ASN A 22 29.29 -6.91 0.48
C ASN A 22 28.09 -6.77 -0.48
N ALA A 23 26.93 -7.33 -0.14
CA ALA A 23 25.70 -7.17 -0.90
C ALA A 23 24.62 -6.40 -0.13
N PHE A 24 23.72 -5.76 -0.88
CA PHE A 24 22.51 -5.13 -0.35
C PHE A 24 21.26 -5.88 -0.79
N ILE A 25 20.23 -5.82 0.03
CA ILE A 25 18.88 -6.30 -0.34
C ILE A 25 18.14 -5.12 -0.96
N VAL A 26 17.54 -5.35 -2.12
CA VAL A 26 16.65 -4.38 -2.78
C VAL A 26 15.25 -4.97 -2.83
N ASN A 27 14.27 -4.22 -2.34
CA ASN A 27 12.86 -4.57 -2.40
C ASN A 27 12.07 -3.59 -3.27
N GLY A 28 11.01 -4.10 -3.91
CA GLY A 28 10.02 -3.28 -4.59
C GLY A 28 8.85 -2.98 -3.66
N GLY A 29 8.44 -1.72 -3.61
CA GLY A 29 7.27 -1.27 -2.85
C GLY A 29 6.03 -1.05 -3.73
N ASP A 30 4.96 -0.57 -3.11
CA ASP A 30 3.66 -0.40 -3.76
C ASP A 30 3.69 0.62 -4.90
N MET A 31 4.47 1.70 -4.79
CA MET A 31 4.60 2.69 -5.87
C MET A 31 5.14 2.07 -7.17
N LEU A 32 6.14 1.18 -7.08
CA LEU A 32 6.67 0.47 -8.24
C LEU A 32 5.66 -0.53 -8.79
N ARG A 33 4.94 -1.24 -7.91
CA ARG A 33 3.86 -2.15 -8.30
C ARG A 33 2.75 -1.41 -9.06
N HIS A 34 2.36 -0.24 -8.59
CA HIS A 34 1.32 0.60 -9.17
C HIS A 34 1.73 1.10 -10.55
N LEU A 35 2.88 1.77 -10.65
CA LEU A 35 3.41 2.29 -11.91
C LEU A 35 3.61 1.20 -12.97
N SER A 36 3.98 -0.01 -12.54
CA SER A 36 4.23 -1.15 -13.42
C SER A 36 3.01 -2.04 -13.68
N ASN A 37 1.80 -1.58 -13.34
CA ASN A 37 0.56 -2.35 -13.50
C ASN A 37 0.63 -3.78 -12.92
N GLY A 38 1.40 -3.97 -11.84
CA GLY A 38 1.61 -5.25 -11.16
C GLY A 38 2.65 -6.18 -11.79
N GLU A 39 3.43 -5.73 -12.77
CA GLU A 39 4.58 -6.48 -13.30
C GLU A 39 5.61 -6.72 -12.20
N PHE A 40 5.95 -5.67 -11.44
CA PHE A 40 6.67 -5.80 -10.17
C PHE A 40 5.68 -5.99 -9.03
N ARG A 41 6.00 -6.91 -8.12
CA ARG A 41 5.19 -7.16 -6.92
C ARG A 41 5.84 -6.50 -5.73
N SER A 42 5.01 -5.88 -4.89
CA SER A 42 5.42 -5.39 -3.58
C SER A 42 5.79 -6.59 -2.70
N SER A 43 6.99 -6.56 -2.12
CA SER A 43 7.48 -7.69 -1.32
C SER A 43 6.95 -7.62 0.11
N ILE A 44 6.08 -8.56 0.48
CA ILE A 44 5.71 -8.78 1.88
C ILE A 44 6.92 -9.39 2.58
N HIS A 45 7.39 -8.71 3.63
CA HIS A 45 8.57 -9.12 4.37
C HIS A 45 8.36 -8.91 5.88
N ARG A 46 9.08 -9.69 6.68
CA ARG A 46 9.10 -9.57 8.14
C ARG A 46 10.51 -9.80 8.66
N VAL A 47 10.77 -9.37 9.89
CA VAL A 47 12.01 -9.67 10.60
C VAL A 47 11.67 -10.57 11.79
N ILE A 48 12.36 -11.70 11.90
CA ILE A 48 12.31 -12.56 13.07
C ILE A 48 13.30 -12.01 14.11
N SER A 49 12.83 -11.85 15.34
CA SER A 49 13.68 -11.45 16.45
C SER A 49 14.82 -12.46 16.65
N PRO A 50 16.04 -12.01 16.95
CA PRO A 50 17.14 -12.91 17.26
C PRO A 50 16.87 -13.67 18.57
N GLU A 51 17.68 -14.69 18.86
CA GLU A 51 17.65 -15.38 20.15
C GLU A 51 17.94 -14.41 21.31
N GLU A 52 17.48 -14.75 22.51
CA GLU A 52 17.71 -13.92 23.70
C GLU A 52 19.21 -13.64 23.90
N GLY A 53 19.53 -12.38 24.23
CA GLY A 53 20.90 -11.93 24.42
C GLY A 53 21.66 -11.58 23.13
N LEU A 54 21.07 -11.76 21.95
CA LEU A 54 21.65 -11.34 20.68
C LEU A 54 21.00 -10.05 20.15
N GLU A 55 21.81 -9.17 19.60
CA GLU A 55 21.36 -7.94 18.96
C GLU A 55 21.42 -8.04 17.43
N ARG A 56 20.45 -7.41 16.76
CA ARG A 56 20.40 -7.30 15.31
C ARG A 56 20.25 -5.84 14.89
N PHE A 57 21.22 -5.36 14.13
CA PHE A 57 21.18 -4.04 13.51
C PHE A 57 20.89 -4.14 12.02
N SER A 58 20.10 -3.20 11.50
CA SER A 58 19.91 -2.99 10.07
C SER A 58 19.75 -1.52 9.77
N MET A 59 20.31 -1.10 8.64
CA MET A 59 20.12 0.24 8.08
C MET A 59 19.25 0.10 6.83
N VAL A 60 18.17 0.87 6.78
CA VAL A 60 17.21 0.85 5.66
C VAL A 60 17.16 2.23 5.04
N MET A 61 17.17 2.28 3.71
CA MET A 61 16.96 3.48 2.93
C MET A 61 15.70 3.30 2.10
N PHE A 62 14.74 4.21 2.24
CA PHE A 62 13.56 4.27 1.39
C PHE A 62 13.79 5.31 0.29
N VAL A 63 13.62 4.89 -0.96
CA VAL A 63 13.68 5.77 -2.12
C VAL A 63 12.29 5.85 -2.72
N GLN A 64 11.71 7.05 -2.73
CA GLN A 64 10.41 7.31 -3.33
C GLN A 64 10.44 8.58 -4.19
N PRO A 65 9.59 8.69 -5.22
CA PRO A 65 9.48 9.93 -5.99
C PRO A 65 8.88 11.07 -5.14
N ARG A 66 8.91 12.30 -5.70
CA ARG A 66 8.21 13.45 -5.10
C ARG A 66 6.70 13.24 -5.09
N HIS A 67 6.01 13.92 -4.19
CA HIS A 67 4.58 13.74 -3.93
C HIS A 67 3.70 13.93 -5.16
N GLU A 68 4.07 14.84 -6.05
CA GLU A 68 3.30 15.24 -7.23
C GLU A 68 3.56 14.35 -8.45
N VAL A 69 4.45 13.36 -8.33
CA VAL A 69 4.76 12.46 -9.45
C VAL A 69 3.56 11.55 -9.73
N ASP A 70 3.16 11.53 -10.99
CA ASP A 70 2.11 10.64 -11.51
C ASP A 70 2.56 9.18 -11.45
N LEU A 71 1.76 8.35 -10.79
CA LEU A 71 1.93 6.91 -10.65
C LEU A 71 0.99 6.12 -11.56
N THR A 72 0.23 6.76 -12.45
CA THR A 72 -0.65 6.09 -13.42
C THR A 72 0.09 4.94 -14.12
N PRO A 73 -0.49 3.71 -14.14
CA PRO A 73 0.18 2.57 -14.73
C PRO A 73 0.57 2.83 -16.19
N ARG A 74 1.83 2.56 -16.54
CA ARG A 74 2.32 2.93 -17.86
C ARG A 74 1.70 2.05 -18.97
N PRO A 75 1.43 2.60 -20.17
CA PRO A 75 0.85 1.85 -21.28
C PRO A 75 1.62 0.56 -21.62
N GLU A 76 2.95 0.61 -21.62
CA GLU A 76 3.80 -0.56 -21.89
C GLU A 76 3.70 -1.65 -20.82
N ASN A 77 3.42 -1.27 -19.57
CA ASN A 77 3.20 -2.21 -18.48
C ASN A 77 1.77 -2.77 -18.53
N ILE A 78 0.77 -1.95 -18.86
CA ILE A 78 -0.61 -2.40 -19.08
C ILE A 78 -0.64 -3.47 -20.17
N ALA A 79 -0.01 -3.22 -21.31
CA ALA A 79 0.09 -4.18 -22.41
C ALA A 79 0.73 -5.51 -21.96
N ARG A 80 1.83 -5.45 -21.19
CA ARG A 80 2.55 -6.63 -20.70
C ARG A 80 1.80 -7.42 -19.62
N THR A 81 0.88 -6.78 -18.88
CA THR A 81 0.15 -7.44 -17.80
C THR A 81 -1.31 -7.77 -18.13
N GLY A 82 -1.67 -7.80 -19.41
CA GLY A 82 -2.96 -8.32 -19.90
C GLY A 82 -3.88 -7.27 -20.53
N GLY A 83 -3.39 -6.07 -20.82
CA GLY A 83 -4.13 -5.04 -21.56
C GLY A 83 -5.20 -4.30 -20.75
N VAL A 84 -5.34 -4.59 -19.45
CA VAL A 84 -6.29 -3.96 -18.53
C VAL A 84 -5.53 -3.20 -17.45
N GLN A 85 -5.92 -1.95 -17.20
CA GLN A 85 -5.38 -1.16 -16.09
C GLN A 85 -5.91 -1.73 -14.77
N LYS A 86 -4.99 -2.17 -13.90
CA LYS A 86 -5.32 -2.85 -12.62
C LYS A 86 -5.25 -1.91 -11.41
N PHE A 87 -4.71 -0.71 -11.58
CA PHE A 87 -4.48 0.25 -10.51
C PHE A 87 -5.00 1.63 -10.95
N ALA A 88 -5.63 2.36 -10.04
CA ALA A 88 -6.25 3.66 -10.32
C ALA A 88 -5.18 4.71 -10.64
N SER A 89 -5.45 5.66 -11.54
CA SER A 89 -4.55 6.81 -11.71
C SER A 89 -4.44 7.60 -10.41
N CYS A 90 -3.21 7.90 -9.99
CA CYS A 90 -2.94 8.67 -8.78
C CYS A 90 -1.56 9.32 -8.82
N VAL A 91 -1.33 10.25 -7.89
CA VAL A 91 0.00 10.75 -7.57
C VAL A 91 0.53 10.10 -6.29
N VAL A 92 1.83 10.23 -6.04
CA VAL A 92 2.52 9.57 -4.92
C VAL A 92 1.86 9.82 -3.56
N TRP A 93 1.46 11.06 -3.26
CA TRP A 93 0.92 11.37 -1.94
C TRP A 93 -0.44 10.70 -1.70
N GLU A 94 -1.29 10.55 -2.73
CA GLU A 94 -2.61 9.90 -2.59
C GLU A 94 -2.45 8.43 -2.17
N LEU A 95 -1.56 7.70 -2.86
CA LEU A 95 -1.26 6.31 -2.53
C LEU A 95 -0.63 6.17 -1.14
N LEU A 96 0.30 7.08 -0.78
CA LEU A 96 0.93 7.05 0.53
C LEU A 96 -0.07 7.33 1.66
N PHE A 97 -1.00 8.26 1.44
CA PHE A 97 -2.00 8.64 2.43
C PHE A 97 -3.02 7.51 2.65
N GLU A 98 -3.45 6.83 1.58
CA GLU A 98 -4.23 5.59 1.70
C GLU A 98 -3.50 4.56 2.58
N ARG A 99 -2.20 4.34 2.37
CA ARG A 99 -1.41 3.38 3.19
C ARG A 99 -1.31 3.81 4.65
N PHE A 100 -1.18 5.09 4.95
CA PHE A 100 -1.22 5.55 6.34
C PHE A 100 -2.60 5.36 6.98
N SER A 101 -3.68 5.53 6.22
CA SER A 101 -5.03 5.27 6.69
C SER A 101 -5.26 3.78 6.97
N ASP A 102 -4.84 2.89 6.06
CA ASP A 102 -4.91 1.43 6.25
C ASP A 102 -4.20 0.97 7.53
N LEU A 103 -3.10 1.65 7.89
CA LEU A 103 -2.29 1.31 9.06
C LEU A 103 -2.79 1.97 10.35
N GLY A 104 -3.86 2.77 10.30
CA GLY A 104 -4.35 3.54 11.44
C GLY A 104 -3.37 4.64 11.91
N LEU A 105 -2.50 5.10 11.01
CA LEU A 105 -1.48 6.13 11.28
C LEU A 105 -1.89 7.52 10.75
N ALA A 106 -3.03 7.63 10.07
CA ALA A 106 -3.50 8.87 9.47
C ALA A 106 -4.29 9.73 10.47
N GLY A 107 -3.87 10.98 10.63
CA GLY A 107 -4.65 12.03 11.29
C GLY A 107 -5.43 12.90 10.30
N PRO A 108 -6.18 13.91 10.78
CA PRO A 108 -6.98 14.78 9.91
C PRO A 108 -6.21 15.46 8.77
N SER A 109 -4.94 15.82 8.98
CA SER A 109 -4.08 16.43 7.96
C SER A 109 -3.72 15.49 6.80
N ILE A 110 -3.93 14.18 6.96
CA ILE A 110 -3.78 13.15 5.92
C ILE A 110 -5.16 12.78 5.36
N LEU A 111 -6.15 12.60 6.23
CA LEU A 111 -7.48 12.12 5.85
C LEU A 111 -8.28 13.13 5.04
N GLN A 112 -8.21 14.42 5.38
CA GLN A 112 -8.92 15.46 4.63
C GLN A 112 -8.48 15.53 3.17
N PRO A 113 -7.18 15.76 2.84
CA PRO A 113 -6.76 15.83 1.45
C PRO A 113 -6.97 14.50 0.71
N LEU A 114 -6.87 13.36 1.39
CA LEU A 114 -7.19 12.06 0.78
C LEU A 114 -8.67 11.98 0.37
N GLY A 115 -9.60 12.35 1.25
CA GLY A 115 -11.04 12.36 0.96
C GLY A 115 -11.44 13.35 -0.14
N GLU A 116 -10.76 14.49 -0.23
CA GLU A 116 -11.03 15.53 -1.24
C GLU A 116 -10.39 15.23 -2.62
N SER A 117 -9.44 14.29 -2.70
CA SER A 117 -8.64 14.03 -3.90
C SER A 117 -9.37 13.32 -5.06
N GLY A 118 -10.49 12.68 -4.77
CA GLY A 118 -11.14 11.77 -5.72
C GLY A 118 -10.44 10.41 -5.87
N PHE A 119 -9.36 10.13 -5.14
CA PHE A 119 -8.59 8.89 -5.30
C PHE A 119 -9.35 7.65 -4.84
N LEU A 120 -10.09 7.75 -3.73
CA LEU A 120 -10.86 6.63 -3.18
C LEU A 120 -11.99 6.21 -4.14
N GLU A 121 -12.61 7.16 -4.82
CA GLU A 121 -13.62 6.95 -5.86
C GLU A 121 -13.02 6.24 -7.06
N ARG A 122 -11.82 6.66 -7.50
CA ARG A 122 -11.09 5.94 -8.55
C ARG A 122 -10.77 4.51 -8.14
N GLN A 123 -10.45 4.26 -6.87
CA GLN A 123 -10.24 2.91 -6.34
C GLN A 123 -11.52 2.06 -6.33
N ILE A 124 -12.69 2.65 -6.01
CA ILE A 124 -14.01 1.99 -6.12
C ILE A 124 -14.26 1.57 -7.57
N GLN A 125 -14.06 2.47 -8.53
CA GLN A 125 -14.33 2.21 -9.95
C GLN A 125 -13.53 1.04 -10.52
N ILE A 126 -12.30 0.83 -10.05
CA ILE A 126 -11.46 -0.28 -10.49
C ILE A 126 -11.57 -1.54 -9.62
N GLY A 127 -12.47 -1.54 -8.62
CA GLY A 127 -12.68 -2.67 -7.71
C GLY A 127 -11.50 -2.94 -6.77
N ASN A 128 -10.73 -1.91 -6.41
CA ASN A 128 -9.57 -1.98 -5.52
C ASN A 128 -9.72 -1.06 -4.30
N ALA A 129 -10.97 -0.82 -3.89
CA ALA A 129 -11.31 -0.06 -2.71
C ALA A 129 -10.63 -0.62 -1.45
N SER A 130 -10.06 0.25 -0.62
CA SER A 130 -9.62 -0.11 0.74
C SER A 130 -10.72 0.25 1.75
N PRO A 131 -11.41 -0.74 2.35
CA PRO A 131 -12.43 -0.49 3.37
C PRO A 131 -11.90 0.30 4.57
N ASP A 132 -10.67 0.03 5.00
CA ASP A 132 -10.08 0.66 6.18
C ASP A 132 -9.80 2.14 5.93
N ALA A 133 -9.20 2.48 4.77
CA ALA A 133 -8.98 3.88 4.41
C ALA A 133 -10.29 4.65 4.24
N MET A 134 -11.28 4.04 3.61
CA MET A 134 -12.61 4.64 3.40
C MET A 134 -13.33 4.88 4.73
N LEU A 135 -13.29 3.91 5.63
CA LEU A 135 -13.86 4.05 6.97
C LEU A 135 -13.16 5.14 7.76
N ALA A 136 -11.83 5.24 7.69
CA ALA A 136 -11.06 6.29 8.35
C ALA A 136 -11.46 7.70 7.85
N VAL A 137 -11.59 7.86 6.53
CA VAL A 137 -12.02 9.14 5.92
C VAL A 137 -13.47 9.47 6.29
N HIS A 138 -14.38 8.48 6.31
CA HIS A 138 -15.76 8.65 6.75
C HIS A 138 -15.86 9.06 8.23
N GLN A 139 -15.18 8.35 9.12
CA GLN A 139 -15.18 8.65 10.56
C GLN A 139 -14.61 10.04 10.86
N ALA A 140 -13.69 10.51 10.04
CA ALA A 140 -13.14 11.86 10.14
C ALA A 140 -14.05 12.96 9.54
N GLY A 141 -15.17 12.59 8.90
CA GLY A 141 -16.13 13.53 8.30
C GLY A 141 -15.70 14.09 6.93
N PHE A 142 -14.80 13.39 6.23
CA PHE A 142 -14.26 13.83 4.93
C PHE A 142 -14.65 12.90 3.77
N ALA A 143 -15.56 11.95 3.99
CA ALA A 143 -16.01 11.06 2.93
C ALA A 143 -16.92 11.77 1.93
N SER A 144 -16.77 11.41 0.66
CA SER A 144 -17.74 11.75 -0.38
C SER A 144 -18.97 10.85 -0.30
N ALA A 145 -20.03 11.23 -1.01
CA ALA A 145 -21.22 10.41 -1.15
C ALA A 145 -20.92 9.03 -1.78
N ASP A 146 -19.97 8.94 -2.73
CA ASP A 146 -19.59 7.68 -3.37
C ASP A 146 -18.90 6.74 -2.38
N VAL A 147 -18.05 7.28 -1.50
CA VAL A 147 -17.40 6.52 -0.42
C VAL A 147 -18.45 6.05 0.60
N GLU A 148 -19.38 6.92 1.01
CA GLU A 148 -20.46 6.55 1.93
C GLU A 148 -21.37 5.46 1.35
N ASN A 149 -21.75 5.59 0.08
CA ASN A 149 -22.55 4.59 -0.62
C ASN A 149 -21.81 3.25 -0.67
N TYR A 150 -20.53 3.25 -1.04
CA TYR A 150 -19.71 2.04 -1.02
C TYR A 150 -19.69 1.38 0.37
N LEU A 151 -19.41 2.15 1.42
CA LEU A 151 -19.38 1.62 2.79
C LEU A 151 -20.74 1.07 3.23
N SER A 152 -21.84 1.71 2.84
CA SER A 152 -23.20 1.23 3.09
C SER A 152 -23.48 -0.09 2.37
N GLU A 153 -23.14 -0.18 1.09
CA GLU A 153 -23.29 -1.40 0.27
C GLU A 153 -22.46 -2.57 0.81
N GLN A 154 -21.28 -2.29 1.37
CA GLN A 154 -20.44 -3.27 2.06
C GLN A 154 -20.91 -3.60 3.50
N GLY A 155 -21.95 -2.92 4.01
CA GLY A 155 -22.48 -3.12 5.36
C GLY A 155 -21.56 -2.63 6.48
N LEU A 156 -20.64 -1.71 6.19
CA LEU A 156 -19.61 -1.24 7.11
C LEU A 156 -20.03 -0.05 7.97
N LEU A 157 -21.08 0.68 7.60
CA LEU A 157 -21.57 1.85 8.35
C LEU A 157 -22.46 1.51 9.56
N HIS A 158 -22.93 0.26 9.69
CA HIS A 158 -23.90 -0.14 10.72
C HIS A 158 -23.29 -0.90 11.92
N GLN A 159 -21.97 -0.90 12.08
CA GLN A 159 -21.31 -1.52 13.23
C GLN A 159 -21.03 -0.52 14.36
N SER A 160 -22.08 0.11 14.89
CA SER A 160 -22.01 0.82 16.17
C SER A 160 -23.38 0.83 16.84
N ASP A 161 -23.75 -0.30 17.45
CA ASP A 161 -24.71 -0.39 18.55
C ASP A 161 -24.64 -1.82 19.15
N LYS A 162 -23.56 -2.10 19.90
CA LYS A 162 -23.53 -3.08 21.00
C LYS A 162 -22.49 -2.69 22.04
#